data_AF-A0A377JWC1-F1
#
_entry.id   AF-A0A377JWC1-F1
#
_cell.length_a   1.000
_cell.length_b   1.000
_cell.length_c   1.000
_cell.angle_alpha   90.00
_cell.angle_beta   90.00
_cell.angle_gamma   90.00
#
_symmetry.space_group_name_H-M   'P 1'
#
loop_
_entity.id
_entity.type
_entity.pdbx_description
1 polymer ?
#
loop_
_entity_poly.entity_id
_entity_poly.type
_entity_poly.pdbx_seq_one_letter_code
_entity_poly.pdbx_strand_id
1 'polypeptide(L)' 'MIPEALMHFIIMYQKEIYLIVTLLLVAFLYGYVYHLYSSQRRGVKDYEKYANLALKDNLDDELVEPREVIHKQQNQ' A
#
# COMPACT_ATOMS: atom_id res chain seq x y z
N MET A 1 -23.23 -17.51 20.92
CA MET A 1 -22.56 -17.46 22.24
C MET A 1 -21.19 -18.10 22.04
N ILE A 2 -20.10 -17.37 22.28
CA ILE A 2 -18.74 -17.93 22.16
C ILE A 2 -18.57 -18.94 23.31
N PRO A 3 -18.04 -20.15 23.07
CA PRO A 3 -17.83 -21.13 24.14
C PRO A 3 -16.90 -20.58 25.23
N GLU A 4 -17.25 -20.77 26.49
CA GLU A 4 -16.44 -20.31 27.64
C GLU A 4 -14.99 -20.81 27.57
N ALA A 5 -14.80 -22.08 27.18
CA ALA A 5 -13.48 -22.67 26.98
C ALA A 5 -12.65 -21.92 25.93
N LEU A 6 -13.28 -21.43 24.87
CA LEU A 6 -12.61 -20.65 23.83
C LEU A 6 -12.23 -19.25 24.34
N MET A 7 -13.11 -18.64 25.14
CA MET A 7 -12.87 -17.32 25.71
C MET A 7 -11.66 -17.33 26.67
N HIS A 8 -11.60 -18.34 27.55
CA HIS A 8 -10.47 -18.53 28.45
C HIS A 8 -9.16 -18.80 27.70
N PHE A 9 -9.21 -19.58 26.63
CA PHE A 9 -8.04 -19.82 25.78
C PHE A 9 -7.53 -18.52 25.15
N ILE A 10 -8.41 -17.69 24.59
CA ILE A 10 -8.03 -16.41 23.98
C ILE A 10 -7.40 -15.47 25.00
N ILE A 11 -8.01 -15.33 26.18
CA ILE A 11 -7.49 -14.45 27.24
C ILE A 11 -6.12 -14.93 27.73
N MET A 12 -5.94 -16.25 27.87
CA MET A 12 -4.68 -16.85 28.31
C MET A 12 -3.52 -16.54 27.36
N TYR A 13 -3.77 -16.57 26.05
CA TYR A 13 -2.74 -16.37 25.01
C TYR A 13 -2.79 -15.01 24.32
N GLN A 14 -3.62 -14.07 24.80
CA GLN A 14 -3.83 -12.76 24.17
C GLN A 14 -2.53 -12.02 23.87
N LYS A 15 -1.59 -12.02 24.83
CA LYS A 15 -0.29 -11.36 24.70
C LYS A 15 0.60 -11.99 23.62
N GLU A 16 0.60 -13.31 23.53
CA GLU A 16 1.42 -14.05 22.57
C GLU A 16 0.88 -13.84 21.15
N ILE A 17 -0.44 -13.92 21.00
CA ILE A 17 -1.13 -13.63 19.73
C ILE A 17 -0.85 -12.19 19.30
N TYR A 18 -0.99 -11.23 20.21
CA TYR A 18 -0.72 -9.82 19.91
C TYR A 18 0.72 -9.60 19.43
N LEU A 19 1.71 -10.19 20.11
CA LEU A 19 3.11 -10.08 19.75
C LEU A 19 3.39 -10.70 18.37
N ILE A 20 2.89 -11.91 18.12
CA ILE A 20 3.09 -12.61 16.84
C ILE A 20 2.47 -11.82 15.68
N VAL A 21 1.22 -11.36 15.85
CA VAL A 21 0.53 -10.57 14.84
C VAL A 21 1.26 -9.24 14.59
N THR A 22 1.76 -8.60 15.65
CA THR A 22 2.53 -7.35 15.52
C THR A 22 3.83 -7.57 14.75
N LEU A 23 4.60 -8.62 15.07
CA LEU A 23 5.83 -8.94 14.36
C LEU A 23 5.56 -9.31 12.89
N LEU A 24 4.50 -10.07 12.63
CA LEU A 24 4.06 -10.40 11.28
C LEU A 24 3.70 -9.13 10.51
N LEU A 25 2.93 -8.23 11.12
CA LEU A 25 2.56 -6.95 10.51
C LEU A 25 3.80 -6.09 10.20
N VAL A 26 4.75 -6.01 11.12
CA VAL A 26 6.01 -5.28 10.91
C VAL A 26 6.79 -5.89 9.74
N ALA A 27 6.94 -7.21 9.69
CA ALA A 27 7.62 -7.90 8.60
C ALA A 27 6.91 -7.69 7.26
N PHE A 28 5.58 -7.75 7.25
CA PHE A 28 4.75 -7.49 6.07
C PHE A 28 4.92 -6.05 5.56
N LEU A 29 4.85 -5.06 6.45
CA LEU A 29 5.04 -3.65 6.10
C LEU A 29 6.45 -3.39 5.58
N TYR A 30 7.49 -3.93 6.22
CA TYR A 30 8.87 -3.82 5.74
C TYR A 30 9.04 -4.49 4.37
N GLY A 31 8.45 -5.67 4.17
CA GLY A 31 8.43 -6.36 2.89
C GLY A 31 7.72 -5.54 1.81
N TYR A 32 6.61 -4.88 2.15
CA TYR A 32 5.89 -3.99 1.24
C TYR A 32 6.71 -2.76 0.85
N VAL A 33 7.40 -2.13 1.82
CA VAL A 33 8.32 -1.03 1.56
C VAL A 33 9.46 -1.47 0.64
N TYR A 34 10.05 -2.65 0.89
CA TYR A 34 11.06 -3.22 0.00
C TYR A 34 10.52 -3.47 -1.42
N HIS A 35 9.32 -4.03 -1.54
CA HIS A 35 8.64 -4.21 -2.83
C HIS A 35 8.43 -2.87 -3.54
N LEU A 36 8.03 -1.83 -2.82
CA LEU A 36 7.86 -0.48 -3.36
C LEU A 36 9.16 0.04 -3.99
N TYR A 37 10.27 -0.01 -3.24
CA TYR A 37 11.59 0.39 -3.77
C TYR A 37 12.09 -0.54 -4.89
N SER A 38 11.79 -1.83 -4.84
CA SER A 38 12.14 -2.75 -5.94
C SER A 38 11.34 -2.44 -7.20
N SER A 39 10.08 -2.02 -7.09
CA SER A 39 9.24 -1.65 -8.24
C SER A 39 9.75 -0.38 -8.94
N GLN A 40 10.31 0.56 -8.15
CA GLN A 40 11.03 1.73 -8.65
C GLN A 40 12.26 1.37 -9.45
N ARG A 41 13.14 0.53 -8.88
CA ARG A 41 14.38 0.10 -9.55
C ARG A 41 14.15 -0.64 -10.85
N ARG A 42 12.98 -1.28 -11.01
CA ARG A 42 12.59 -2.01 -12.23
C ARG A 42 11.93 -1.12 -13.28
N GLY A 43 11.71 0.17 -13.00
CA GLY A 43 11.12 1.13 -13.92
C GLY A 43 9.62 0.92 -14.19
N VAL A 44 8.93 0.12 -13.37
CA VAL A 44 7.49 -0.17 -13.54
C VAL A 44 6.64 1.00 -13.06
N LYS A 45 7.12 1.72 -12.05
CA LYS A 45 6.57 3.00 -11.57
C LYS A 45 7.73 3.94 -11.29
N ASP A 46 7.51 5.24 -11.40
CA ASP A 46 8.42 6.29 -10.97
C ASP A 46 7.72 7.10 -9.85
N TYR A 47 8.09 6.81 -8.60
CA TYR A 47 7.56 7.48 -7.41
C TYR A 47 8.29 8.79 -7.15
N GLU A 48 9.50 8.98 -7.70
CA GLU A 48 10.21 10.27 -7.62
C GLU A 48 9.46 11.35 -8.42
N LYS A 49 8.74 10.95 -9.47
CA LYS A 49 7.85 11.84 -10.22
C LYS A 49 6.81 12.56 -9.35
N TYR A 50 6.22 11.88 -8.36
CA TYR A 50 5.26 12.51 -7.46
C TYR A 50 5.92 13.42 -6.42
N ALA A 51 7.17 13.14 -6.03
CA ALA A 51 7.93 14.07 -5.19
C ALA A 51 8.25 15.37 -5.96
N ASN A 52 8.57 15.24 -7.25
CA ASN A 52 8.79 16.38 -8.14
C ASN A 52 7.51 17.20 -8.40
N LEU A 53 6.33 16.60 -8.30
CA LEU A 53 5.06 17.34 -8.40
C LEU A 53 4.94 18.41 -7.32
N ALA A 54 5.31 18.10 -6.08
CA ALA A 54 5.27 19.08 -4.99
C ALA A 54 6.25 20.26 -5.20
N LEU A 55 7.31 20.05 -5.99
CA LEU A 55 8.26 21.10 -6.38
C LEU A 55 7.79 21.90 -7.61
N LYS A 56 6.95 21.31 -8.46
CA LYS A 56 6.45 21.85 -9.72
C LYS A 56 4.91 21.85 -9.71
N ASP A 57 4.35 22.65 -8.80
CA ASP A 57 2.91 22.74 -8.55
C ASP A 57 2.26 23.96 -9.26
N ASN A 58 2.89 24.51 -10.30
CA ASN A 58 2.24 25.58 -11.07
C ASN A 58 1.19 24.99 -12.01
N LEU A 59 0.13 25.75 -12.27
CA LEU A 59 -0.97 25.34 -13.16
C LEU A 59 -0.54 25.13 -14.61
N ASP A 60 0.58 25.75 -15.01
CA ASP A 60 1.13 25.67 -16.37
C ASP A 60 2.23 24.59 -16.50
N ASP A 61 2.54 23.86 -15.42
CA ASP A 61 3.56 22.80 -15.44
C ASP A 61 3.06 21.53 -16.16
N GLU A 62 4.01 20.70 -16.61
CA GLU A 62 3.71 19.48 -17.37
C GLU A 62 2.95 18.44 -16.52
N LEU A 63 1.98 17.76 -17.13
CA LEU A 63 1.17 16.74 -16.48
C LEU A 63 2.02 15.56 -15.98
N VAL A 64 1.90 15.27 -14.68
CA VAL A 64 2.60 14.16 -14.02
C VAL A 64 2.12 12.80 -14.50
N GLU A 65 0.88 12.64 -14.93
CA GLU A 65 0.48 11.45 -15.68
C GLU A 65 -0.33 11.88 -16.91
N PRO A 66 -0.04 11.31 -18.09
CA PRO A 66 -0.87 11.57 -19.25
C PRO A 66 -2.29 11.08 -18.96
N ARG A 67 -3.28 11.89 -19.33
CA ARG A 67 -4.67 11.51 -19.17
C ARG A 67 -4.94 10.29 -20.05
N GLU A 68 -5.32 9.17 -19.44
CA GLU A 68 -5.90 8.02 -20.13
C GLU A 68 -7.14 8.51 -20.90
N VAL A 69 -7.00 8.68 -22.22
CA VAL A 69 -8.12 9.03 -23.08
C VAL A 69 -8.96 7.77 -23.22
N ILE A 70 -9.96 7.59 -22.36
CA ILE A 70 -10.93 6.51 -22.53
C ILE A 70 -11.67 6.77 -23.83
N HIS A 71 -11.24 6.10 -24.91
CA HIS A 71 -12.00 6.01 -26.14
C HIS A 71 -13.29 5.26 -25.82
N LYS A 72 -14.33 5.99 -25.39
CA LYS A 72 -15.69 5.49 -25.45
C LYS A 72 -15.94 5.20 -26.92
N GLN A 73 -15.91 3.91 -27.30
CA GLN A 73 -16.35 3.46 -28.61
C GLN A 73 -17.80 3.93 -28.78
N GLN A 74 -17.97 5.04 -29.49
CA GLN A 74 -19.25 5.44 -30.03
C GLN A 74 -19.56 4.49 -31.18
N ASN A 75 -20.12 3.34 -30.86
CA ASN A 75 -20.79 2.51 -31.86
C ASN A 75 -22.07 3.25 -32.28
N GLN A 76 -21.98 3.92 -33.43
CA GLN A 76 -23.12 4.34 -34.25
C GLN A 76 -23.65 3.15 -35.06
#